data_AF-W4PD71-F1
#
_entry.id   AF-W4PD71-F1
#
_cell.length_a   1.000
_cell.length_b   1.000
_cell.length_c   1.000
_cell.angle_alpha   90.00
_cell.angle_beta   90.00
_cell.angle_gamma   90.00
#
_symmetry.space_group_name_H-M   'P 1'
#
loop_
_entity.id
_entity.type
_entity.pdbx_description
1 polymer ?
#
loop_
_entity_poly.entity_id
_entity_poly.type
_entity_poly.pdbx_seq_one_letter_code
_entity_poly.pdbx_strand_id
1 'polypeptide(L)'
;MEKQELKINVPIPDGMVLKSVRSEIKDGTVVIIPEYEENPKYKDGDILALSDGSVLIYDPDNSKLTWNIGNNYYAAIRNDSSLSINNRRDSSSFFGICNDIRGFATEEEKQKLFGVFAKNGYKWNAETKELKKVLPRAAKGEIFFTFSGFFDIYQNKEKCDLLCDLYYKAGNYFLTEEEAKRAADKAKEAIKR
;
A
#
# COMPACT_ATOMS: atom_id res chain seq x y z
N MET A 1 -34.58 24.10 28.47
CA MET A 1 -33.14 24.40 28.67
C MET A 1 -32.52 24.45 27.29
N GLU A 2 -32.22 25.65 26.78
CA GLU A 2 -31.53 25.79 25.50
C GLU A 2 -30.13 25.21 25.63
N LYS A 3 -29.75 24.33 24.69
CA LYS A 3 -28.38 23.85 24.56
C LYS A 3 -27.68 24.77 23.57
N GLN A 4 -26.61 25.43 24.00
CA GLN A 4 -25.74 26.21 23.12
C GLN A 4 -24.49 25.40 22.81
N GLU A 5 -24.18 25.23 21.52
CA GLU A 5 -22.94 24.61 21.07
C GLU A 5 -21.86 25.69 20.94
N LEU A 6 -20.69 25.45 21.53
CA LEU A 6 -19.52 26.33 21.42
C LEU A 6 -18.42 25.57 20.69
N LYS A 7 -17.99 26.09 19.54
CA LYS A 7 -16.87 25.55 18.74
C LYS A 7 -15.66 26.44 18.93
N ILE A 8 -14.54 25.84 19.33
CA ILE A 8 -13.27 26.55 19.52
C ILE A 8 -12.19 25.85 18.71
N ASN A 9 -11.29 26.64 18.11
CA ASN A 9 -10.08 26.12 17.50
C ASN A 9 -8.95 26.21 18.52
N VAL A 10 -8.43 25.06 18.95
CA VAL A 10 -7.31 25.00 19.87
C VAL A 10 -6.01 25.03 19.06
N PRO A 11 -5.06 25.95 19.33
CA PRO A 11 -3.78 25.95 18.65
C PRO A 11 -3.00 24.68 19.01
N ILE A 12 -2.46 24.00 18.00
CA ILE A 12 -1.62 22.81 18.20
C ILE A 12 -0.16 23.26 18.05
N PRO A 13 0.69 23.07 19.08
CA PRO A 13 2.11 23.37 18.98
C PRO A 13 2.79 22.61 17.83
N ASP A 14 3.79 23.23 17.22
CA ASP A 14 4.56 22.61 16.15
C ASP A 14 5.13 21.25 16.58
N GLY A 15 4.90 20.22 15.76
CA GLY A 15 5.38 18.87 16.05
C GLY A 15 4.61 18.14 17.15
N MET A 16 3.42 18.60 17.54
CA MET A 16 2.53 17.89 18.46
C MET A 16 1.19 17.53 17.82
N VAL A 17 0.46 16.60 18.44
CA VAL A 17 -0.92 16.25 18.12
C VAL A 17 -1.79 16.39 19.38
N LEU A 18 -3.06 16.75 19.20
CA LEU A 18 -4.01 16.85 20.31
C LEU A 18 -4.43 15.46 20.76
N LYS A 19 -4.04 15.07 21.97
CA LYS A 19 -4.32 13.75 22.55
C LYS A 19 -5.70 13.71 23.20
N SER A 20 -5.99 14.70 24.04
CA SER A 20 -7.24 14.76 24.79
C SER A 20 -7.63 16.20 25.10
N VAL A 21 -8.90 16.43 25.41
CA VAL A 21 -9.39 17.71 25.91
C VAL A 21 -10.20 17.44 27.17
N ARG A 22 -9.78 18.05 28.28
CA ARG A 22 -10.57 18.10 29.51
C ARG A 22 -11.12 19.50 29.71
N SER A 23 -12.28 19.59 30.35
CA SER A 23 -12.91 20.87 30.67
C SER A 23 -13.31 20.93 32.13
N GLU A 24 -13.29 22.14 32.68
CA GLU A 24 -13.76 22.45 34.02
C GLU A 24 -14.47 23.80 34.02
N ILE A 25 -15.35 24.04 35.00
CA ILE A 25 -16.01 25.33 35.18
C ILE A 25 -15.37 26.01 36.40
N LYS A 26 -14.81 27.20 36.19
CA LYS A 26 -14.23 28.06 37.24
C LYS A 26 -14.83 29.45 37.13
N ASP A 27 -15.50 29.91 38.19
CA ASP A 27 -16.11 31.24 38.28
C ASP A 27 -17.02 31.58 37.08
N GLY A 28 -17.87 30.63 36.70
CA GLY A 28 -18.78 30.77 35.55
C GLY A 28 -18.08 30.72 34.18
N THR A 29 -16.78 30.49 34.13
CA THR A 29 -15.98 30.35 32.91
C THR A 29 -15.69 28.89 32.63
N VAL A 30 -15.89 28.46 31.38
CA VAL A 30 -15.45 27.13 30.91
C VAL A 30 -13.96 27.20 30.59
N VAL A 31 -13.14 26.50 31.36
CA VAL A 31 -11.71 26.36 31.13
C VAL A 31 -11.48 25.09 30.33
N ILE A 32 -10.83 25.23 29.17
CA ILE A 32 -10.45 24.11 28.31
C ILE A 32 -8.96 23.85 28.50
N ILE A 33 -8.62 22.61 28.81
CA ILE A 33 -7.24 22.18 29.04
C ILE A 33 -6.92 21.10 28.00
N PRO A 34 -6.26 21.47 26.88
CA PRO A 34 -5.80 20.51 25.89
C PRO A 34 -4.57 19.77 26.40
N GLU A 35 -4.52 18.47 26.18
CA GLU A 35 -3.33 17.65 26.40
C GLU A 35 -2.76 17.26 25.04
N TYR A 36 -1.48 17.52 24.84
CA TYR A 36 -0.76 17.23 23.59
C TYR A 36 0.21 16.07 23.79
N GLU A 37 0.56 15.40 22.70
CA GLU A 37 1.68 14.47 22.64
C GLU A 37 2.54 14.77 21.42
N GLU A 38 3.81 14.34 21.44
CA GLU A 38 4.69 14.50 20.30
C GLU A 38 4.10 13.81 19.07
N ASN A 39 4.15 14.48 17.93
CA ASN A 39 3.76 13.91 16.66
C ASN A 39 4.60 12.65 16.43
N PRO A 40 3.99 11.45 16.31
CA PRO A 40 4.76 10.23 16.25
C PRO A 40 5.74 10.29 15.08
N LYS A 41 7.03 10.12 15.39
CA LYS A 41 8.07 9.98 14.36
C LYS A 41 7.92 8.62 13.71
N TYR A 42 7.15 8.56 12.62
CA TYR A 42 7.00 7.35 11.82
C TYR A 42 8.34 6.94 11.20
N LYS A 43 8.59 5.65 11.18
CA LYS A 43 9.79 5.02 10.64
C LYS A 43 9.51 4.39 9.29
N ASP A 44 10.58 4.18 8.54
CA ASP A 44 10.52 3.52 7.24
C ASP A 44 9.81 2.16 7.28
N GLY A 45 8.70 2.06 6.53
CA GLY A 45 7.86 0.87 6.45
C GLY A 45 6.80 0.74 7.54
N ASP A 46 6.62 1.74 8.40
CA ASP A 46 5.48 1.78 9.32
C ASP A 46 4.17 1.75 8.53
N ILE A 47 3.15 1.07 9.09
CA ILE A 47 1.83 1.00 8.48
C ILE A 47 0.93 2.02 9.16
N LEU A 48 0.49 3.00 8.40
CA LEU A 48 -0.24 4.17 8.89
C LEU A 48 -1.65 4.19 8.31
N ALA A 49 -2.59 4.68 9.11
CA ALA A 49 -3.97 4.87 8.71
C ALA A 49 -4.29 6.36 8.54
N LEU A 50 -5.08 6.66 7.51
CA LEU A 50 -5.55 8.01 7.20
C LEU A 50 -6.94 8.22 7.78
N SER A 51 -7.31 9.48 7.95
CA SER A 51 -8.61 9.89 8.51
C SER A 51 -9.81 9.46 7.65
N ASP A 52 -9.60 9.22 6.35
CA ASP A 52 -10.63 8.75 5.42
C ASP A 52 -10.82 7.22 5.42
N GLY A 53 -10.07 6.49 6.25
CA GLY A 53 -10.06 5.03 6.35
C GLY A 53 -9.12 4.32 5.36
N SER A 54 -8.29 5.07 4.65
CA SER A 54 -7.21 4.52 3.83
C SER A 54 -6.01 4.09 4.68
N VAL A 55 -5.18 3.19 4.16
CA VAL A 55 -4.02 2.62 4.88
C VAL A 55 -2.81 2.60 3.96
N LEU A 56 -1.65 3.03 4.43
CA LEU A 56 -0.40 3.05 3.65
C LEU A 56 0.79 2.45 4.39
N ILE A 57 1.78 2.02 3.64
CA ILE A 57 3.12 1.69 4.13
C ILE A 57 4.02 2.89 3.88
N TYR A 58 4.49 3.49 4.96
CA TYR A 58 5.18 4.77 4.97
C TYR A 58 6.57 4.69 4.35
N ASP A 59 6.85 5.61 3.43
CA ASP A 59 8.18 5.88 2.90
C ASP A 59 8.58 7.29 3.39
N PRO A 60 9.63 7.43 4.21
CA PRO A 60 10.05 8.72 4.74
C PRO A 60 10.76 9.62 3.71
N ASP A 61 11.10 9.09 2.53
CA ASP A 61 11.80 9.84 1.48
C ASP A 61 10.88 10.87 0.79
N ASN A 62 10.62 11.98 1.46
CA ASN A 62 9.81 13.07 0.92
C ASN A 62 10.55 13.93 -0.11
N SER A 63 11.81 13.63 -0.43
CA SER A 63 12.61 14.42 -1.39
C SER A 63 12.01 14.44 -2.81
N LYS A 64 11.06 13.54 -3.08
CA LYS A 64 10.43 13.31 -4.39
C LYS A 64 9.01 13.87 -4.50
N LEU A 65 8.44 14.39 -3.40
CA LEU A 65 7.12 15.00 -3.42
C LEU A 65 7.20 16.38 -4.08
N THR A 66 6.70 16.51 -5.31
CA THR A 66 6.48 17.83 -5.88
C THR A 66 5.36 18.50 -5.10
N TRP A 67 5.60 19.72 -4.63
CA TRP A 67 4.64 20.56 -3.90
C TRP A 67 4.39 20.25 -2.41
N ASN A 68 5.04 19.23 -1.82
CA ASN A 68 4.75 18.79 -0.44
C ASN A 68 3.24 18.60 -0.20
N ILE A 69 2.55 17.96 -1.14
CA ILE A 69 1.13 17.63 -1.03
C ILE A 69 1.02 16.11 -0.91
N GLY A 70 0.49 15.63 0.22
CA GLY A 70 0.30 14.21 0.52
C GLY A 70 1.46 13.52 1.24
N ASN A 71 1.35 12.20 1.37
CA ASN A 71 2.33 11.36 2.05
C ASN A 71 3.07 10.50 1.02
N ASN A 72 4.39 10.37 1.14
CA ASN A 72 5.12 9.37 0.38
C ASN A 72 4.88 7.96 0.97
N TYR A 73 4.87 6.96 0.10
CA TYR A 73 4.41 5.61 0.43
C TYR A 73 5.02 4.58 -0.54
N TYR A 74 5.20 3.34 -0.07
CA TYR A 74 5.54 2.21 -0.95
C TYR A 74 4.30 1.57 -1.57
N ALA A 75 3.28 1.36 -0.75
CA ALA A 75 2.02 0.75 -1.13
C ALA A 75 0.91 1.25 -0.22
N ALA A 76 -0.30 1.38 -0.76
CA ALA A 76 -1.45 1.87 -0.01
C ALA A 76 -2.74 1.24 -0.53
N ILE A 77 -3.76 1.21 0.31
CA ILE A 77 -5.13 0.95 -0.09
C ILE A 77 -6.01 2.13 0.28
N ARG A 78 -6.93 2.50 -0.60
CA ARG A 78 -7.99 3.45 -0.24
C ARG A 78 -9.05 2.74 0.59
N ASN A 79 -9.94 3.52 1.22
CA ASN A 79 -11.06 2.96 1.98
C ASN A 79 -11.92 1.97 1.16
N ASP A 80 -12.10 2.23 -0.15
CA ASP A 80 -12.79 1.36 -1.10
C ASP A 80 -12.00 0.08 -1.50
N SER A 81 -10.84 -0.15 -0.87
CA SER A 81 -9.92 -1.27 -1.13
C SER A 81 -9.23 -1.24 -2.50
N SER A 82 -9.22 -0.10 -3.20
CA SER A 82 -8.37 0.08 -4.38
C SER A 82 -6.90 0.12 -3.99
N LEU A 83 -6.07 -0.66 -4.70
CA LEU A 83 -4.64 -0.82 -4.45
C LEU A 83 -3.84 0.23 -5.23
N SER A 84 -2.97 0.96 -4.53
CA SER A 84 -1.98 1.86 -5.09
C SER A 84 -0.58 1.36 -4.76
N ILE A 85 0.29 1.29 -5.76
CA ILE A 85 1.67 0.81 -5.61
C ILE A 85 2.62 1.86 -6.18
N ASN A 86 3.55 2.32 -5.36
CA ASN A 86 4.57 3.26 -5.78
C ASN A 86 5.84 2.49 -6.22
N ASN A 87 5.79 1.89 -7.41
CA ASN A 87 6.91 1.13 -7.99
C ASN A 87 8.00 2.01 -8.62
N ARG A 88 7.79 3.33 -8.64
CA ARG A 88 8.62 4.28 -9.37
C ARG A 88 9.32 5.17 -8.36
N ARG A 89 10.55 4.78 -8.00
CA ARG A 89 11.45 5.55 -7.12
C ARG A 89 11.81 6.93 -7.69
N ASP A 90 11.30 7.29 -8.86
CA ASP A 90 11.42 8.56 -9.60
C ASP A 90 10.08 9.30 -9.80
N SER A 91 8.94 8.76 -9.34
CA SER A 91 7.64 9.41 -9.52
C SER A 91 7.28 10.36 -8.38
N SER A 92 6.71 11.52 -8.73
CA SER A 92 6.13 12.47 -7.78
C SER A 92 4.75 12.02 -7.27
N SER A 93 4.56 10.72 -7.09
CA SER A 93 3.30 10.14 -6.61
C SER A 93 3.19 10.30 -5.11
N PHE A 94 2.00 10.70 -4.66
CA PHE A 94 1.67 10.87 -3.24
C PHE A 94 0.34 10.17 -2.94
N PHE A 95 0.11 9.88 -1.66
CA PHE A 95 -1.13 9.28 -1.19
C PHE A 95 -1.70 10.08 -0.02
N GLY A 96 -3.00 10.36 -0.09
CA GLY A 96 -3.66 11.25 0.88
C GLY A 96 -3.24 12.72 0.74
N ILE A 97 -3.64 13.54 1.70
CA ILE A 97 -3.28 14.95 1.87
C ILE A 97 -2.30 15.06 3.05
N CYS A 98 -1.34 15.99 3.03
CA CYS A 98 -0.47 16.18 4.19
C CYS A 98 -1.30 16.41 5.47
N ASN A 99 -0.89 15.78 6.57
CA ASN A 99 -1.54 15.82 7.88
C ASN A 99 -2.87 15.03 8.00
N ASP A 100 -3.20 14.16 7.06
CA ASP A 100 -4.38 13.28 7.17
C ASP A 100 -4.11 11.96 7.93
N ILE A 101 -2.85 11.69 8.28
CA ILE A 101 -2.46 10.52 9.05
C ILE A 101 -3.10 10.58 10.43
N ARG A 102 -4.01 9.64 10.69
CA ARG A 102 -4.68 9.44 11.98
C ARG A 102 -3.72 8.79 13.00
N GLY A 103 -2.78 7.99 12.53
CA GLY A 103 -1.78 7.30 13.37
C GLY A 103 -1.38 5.95 12.80
N PHE A 104 -0.83 5.07 13.64
CA PHE A 104 -0.57 3.68 13.28
C PHE A 104 -1.86 2.95 12.92
N ALA A 105 -1.81 2.10 11.89
CA ALA A 105 -2.91 1.24 11.53
C ALA A 105 -3.20 0.22 12.64
N THR A 106 -4.49 -0.06 12.90
CA THR A 106 -4.91 -1.16 13.77
C THR A 106 -4.61 -2.52 13.13
N GLU A 107 -4.72 -3.60 13.90
CA GLU A 107 -4.51 -4.95 13.36
C GLU A 107 -5.53 -5.29 12.26
N GLU A 108 -6.79 -4.85 12.40
CA GLU A 108 -7.83 -5.02 11.38
C GLU A 108 -7.49 -4.28 10.09
N GLU A 109 -6.97 -3.06 10.20
CA GLU A 109 -6.54 -2.24 9.06
C GLU A 109 -5.33 -2.86 8.34
N LYS A 110 -4.36 -3.40 9.09
CA LYS A 110 -3.23 -4.16 8.54
C LYS A 110 -3.69 -5.43 7.84
N GLN A 111 -4.61 -6.18 8.44
CA GLN A 111 -5.18 -7.39 7.82
C GLN A 111 -5.92 -7.04 6.52
N LYS A 112 -6.68 -5.94 6.49
CA LYS A 112 -7.32 -5.44 5.26
C LYS A 112 -6.28 -5.12 4.19
N LEU A 113 -5.22 -4.38 4.53
CA LEU A 113 -4.11 -4.05 3.63
C LEU A 113 -3.48 -5.30 3.01
N PHE A 114 -3.04 -6.25 3.83
CA PHE A 114 -2.40 -7.47 3.35
C PHE A 114 -3.37 -8.41 2.62
N GLY A 115 -4.64 -8.44 3.02
CA GLY A 115 -5.70 -9.17 2.31
C GLY A 115 -5.91 -8.64 0.89
N VAL A 116 -5.90 -7.32 0.70
CA VAL A 116 -5.96 -6.69 -0.63
C VAL A 116 -4.73 -7.03 -1.45
N PHE A 117 -3.53 -7.01 -0.86
CA PHE A 117 -2.31 -7.43 -1.57
C PHE A 117 -2.43 -8.88 -2.05
N ALA A 118 -2.79 -9.80 -1.15
CA ALA A 118 -2.93 -11.21 -1.47
C ALA A 118 -4.00 -11.46 -2.55
N LYS A 119 -5.16 -10.79 -2.46
CA LYS A 119 -6.23 -10.85 -3.46
C LYS A 119 -5.77 -10.38 -4.85
N ASN A 120 -4.85 -9.42 -4.89
CA ASN A 120 -4.23 -8.94 -6.13
C ASN A 120 -2.98 -9.73 -6.53
N GLY A 121 -2.67 -10.84 -5.85
CA GLY A 121 -1.52 -11.69 -6.14
C GLY A 121 -0.19 -11.04 -5.76
N TYR A 122 -0.15 -10.20 -4.73
CA TYR A 122 1.05 -9.59 -4.20
C TYR A 122 1.34 -10.04 -2.76
N LYS A 123 2.62 -10.05 -2.41
CA LYS A 123 3.11 -10.20 -1.03
C LYS A 123 4.11 -9.10 -0.74
N TRP A 124 3.92 -8.42 0.39
CA TRP A 124 4.86 -7.42 0.87
C TRP A 124 6.15 -8.07 1.35
N ASN A 125 7.30 -7.57 0.89
CA ASN A 125 8.61 -7.92 1.42
C ASN A 125 9.14 -6.75 2.26
N ALA A 126 9.22 -6.95 3.59
CA ALA A 126 9.63 -5.91 4.53
C ALA A 126 11.14 -5.56 4.45
N GLU A 127 11.98 -6.47 3.97
CA GLU A 127 13.43 -6.25 3.81
C GLU A 127 13.72 -5.42 2.56
N THR A 128 13.10 -5.78 1.43
CA THR A 128 13.30 -5.09 0.15
C THR A 128 12.34 -3.92 -0.06
N LYS A 129 11.35 -3.74 0.83
CA LYS A 129 10.31 -2.69 0.77
C LYS A 129 9.52 -2.68 -0.54
N GLU A 130 9.22 -3.88 -1.06
CA GLU A 130 8.59 -4.05 -2.37
C GLU A 130 7.43 -5.04 -2.31
N LEU A 131 6.36 -4.75 -3.06
CA LEU A 131 5.32 -5.73 -3.35
C LEU A 131 5.81 -6.68 -4.44
N LYS A 132 6.07 -7.93 -4.07
CA LYS A 132 6.42 -8.98 -5.03
C LYS A 132 5.16 -9.67 -5.49
N LYS A 133 5.01 -9.82 -6.80
CA LYS A 133 3.91 -10.60 -7.37
C LYS A 133 4.12 -12.07 -7.00
N VAL A 134 3.17 -12.64 -6.27
CA VAL A 134 3.08 -14.07 -6.00
C VAL A 134 2.41 -14.68 -7.22
N LEU A 135 3.22 -14.99 -8.22
CA LEU A 135 2.75 -15.85 -9.31
C LEU A 135 2.59 -17.27 -8.73
N PRO A 136 1.52 -18.00 -9.08
CA PRO A 136 1.45 -19.41 -8.78
C PRO A 136 2.68 -20.11 -9.37
N ARG A 137 3.42 -20.87 -8.54
CA ARG A 137 4.60 -21.63 -8.96
C ARG A 137 4.29 -23.11 -8.79
N ALA A 138 4.61 -23.91 -9.80
CA ALA A 138 4.43 -25.35 -9.72
C ALA A 138 5.42 -25.93 -8.68
N ALA A 139 5.07 -27.04 -8.03
CA ALA A 139 6.03 -27.72 -7.16
C ALA A 139 7.15 -28.36 -8.00
N LYS A 140 8.30 -28.66 -7.38
CA LYS A 140 9.40 -29.33 -8.08
C LYS A 140 8.91 -30.65 -8.67
N GLY A 141 9.05 -30.79 -9.99
CA GLY A 141 8.61 -31.94 -10.76
C GLY A 141 7.22 -31.81 -11.37
N GLU A 142 6.47 -30.76 -11.04
CA GLU A 142 5.18 -30.47 -11.66
C GLU A 142 5.34 -29.70 -12.98
N ILE A 143 4.25 -29.67 -13.74
CA ILE A 143 4.20 -29.04 -15.06
C ILE A 143 3.85 -27.56 -14.91
N PHE A 144 4.50 -26.73 -15.72
CA PHE A 144 4.07 -25.37 -16.00
C PHE A 144 4.15 -25.09 -17.49
N PHE A 145 3.47 -24.05 -17.95
CA PHE A 145 3.38 -23.66 -19.34
C PHE A 145 4.00 -22.29 -19.54
N THR A 146 4.59 -22.08 -20.72
CA THR A 146 5.19 -20.82 -21.17
C THR A 146 4.81 -20.58 -22.63
N PHE A 147 4.99 -19.37 -23.16
CA PHE A 147 4.94 -19.14 -24.60
C PHE A 147 6.24 -18.56 -25.17
N SER A 148 6.58 -18.85 -26.42
CA SER A 148 7.78 -18.29 -27.08
C SER A 148 7.52 -16.91 -27.70
N GLY A 149 8.58 -16.30 -28.26
CA GLY A 149 8.42 -15.09 -29.09
C GLY A 149 7.56 -15.28 -30.35
N PHE A 150 7.28 -16.54 -30.75
CA PHE A 150 6.33 -16.87 -31.82
C PHE A 150 4.92 -17.15 -31.32
N PHE A 151 4.68 -17.00 -30.01
CA PHE A 151 3.41 -17.27 -29.32
C PHE A 151 3.00 -18.75 -29.24
N ASP A 152 3.92 -19.67 -29.56
CA ASP A 152 3.71 -21.12 -29.37
C ASP A 152 3.76 -21.47 -27.88
N ILE A 153 2.88 -22.36 -27.45
CA ILE A 153 2.80 -22.80 -26.05
C ILE A 153 3.72 -24.00 -25.83
N TYR A 154 4.51 -23.94 -24.75
CA TYR A 154 5.43 -24.99 -24.34
C TYR A 154 5.07 -25.50 -22.96
N GLN A 155 5.11 -26.83 -22.83
CA GLN A 155 5.04 -27.52 -21.55
C GLN A 155 6.45 -27.69 -20.99
N ASN A 156 6.64 -27.29 -19.74
CA ASN A 156 7.88 -27.40 -19.00
C ASN A 156 7.67 -28.15 -17.68
N LYS A 157 8.76 -28.62 -17.09
CA LYS A 157 8.76 -29.27 -15.77
C LYS A 157 9.56 -28.40 -14.80
N GLU A 158 8.99 -28.04 -13.67
CA GLU A 158 9.67 -27.23 -12.64
C GLU A 158 10.83 -28.03 -12.06
N LYS A 159 12.05 -27.55 -12.27
CA LYS A 159 13.28 -28.17 -11.77
C LYS A 159 13.90 -27.40 -10.60
N CYS A 160 13.33 -26.25 -10.25
CA CYS A 160 13.92 -25.25 -9.36
C CYS A 160 15.32 -24.84 -9.83
N ASP A 161 15.51 -24.76 -11.14
CA ASP A 161 16.74 -24.34 -11.78
C ASP A 161 16.66 -22.87 -12.24
N LEU A 162 17.80 -22.36 -12.70
CA LEU A 162 17.92 -20.98 -13.15
C LEU A 162 16.94 -20.65 -14.29
N LEU A 163 16.64 -21.62 -15.16
CA LEU A 163 15.74 -21.41 -16.29
C LEU A 163 14.28 -21.27 -15.83
N CYS A 164 13.82 -22.13 -14.92
CA CYS A 164 12.49 -22.03 -14.30
C CYS A 164 12.33 -20.68 -13.57
N ASP A 165 13.36 -20.25 -12.85
CA ASP A 165 13.39 -18.95 -12.18
C ASP A 165 13.30 -17.78 -13.16
N LEU A 166 13.95 -17.86 -14.33
CA LEU A 166 13.88 -16.83 -15.36
C LEU A 166 12.46 -16.73 -15.94
N TYR A 167 11.82 -17.86 -16.28
CA TYR A 167 10.43 -17.87 -16.74
C TYR A 167 9.47 -17.27 -15.71
N TYR A 168 9.62 -17.70 -14.45
CA TYR A 168 8.82 -17.19 -13.34
C TYR A 168 8.99 -15.69 -13.14
N LYS A 169 10.24 -15.19 -13.10
CA LYS A 169 10.55 -13.76 -12.96
C LYS A 169 10.08 -12.94 -14.17
N ALA A 170 10.15 -13.50 -15.37
CA ALA A 170 9.65 -12.86 -16.58
C ALA A 170 8.11 -12.78 -16.65
N GLY A 171 7.39 -13.45 -15.73
CA GLY A 171 5.94 -13.56 -15.79
C GLY A 171 5.44 -14.45 -16.94
N ASN A 172 6.34 -15.19 -17.58
CA ASN A 172 6.03 -16.18 -18.60
C ASN A 172 6.05 -17.58 -17.95
N TYR A 173 5.14 -17.78 -16.99
CA TYR A 173 5.03 -19.01 -16.19
C TYR A 173 3.57 -19.19 -15.78
N PHE A 174 2.91 -20.23 -16.29
CA PHE A 174 1.47 -20.47 -16.12
C PHE A 174 1.23 -21.88 -15.63
N LEU A 175 0.27 -22.10 -14.72
CA LEU A 175 0.00 -23.45 -14.21
C LEU A 175 -0.91 -24.25 -15.14
N THR A 176 -1.58 -23.57 -16.08
CA THR A 176 -2.43 -24.21 -17.08
C THR A 176 -2.08 -23.76 -18.49
N GLU A 177 -2.30 -24.65 -19.46
CA GLU A 177 -2.11 -24.34 -20.89
C GLU A 177 -3.03 -23.20 -21.35
N GLU A 178 -4.25 -23.14 -20.82
CA GLU A 178 -5.25 -22.12 -21.15
C GLU A 178 -4.83 -20.72 -20.68
N GLU A 179 -4.22 -20.61 -19.50
CA GLU A 179 -3.63 -19.35 -19.03
C GLU A 179 -2.51 -18.89 -19.95
N ALA A 180 -1.63 -19.80 -20.37
CA ALA A 180 -0.55 -19.50 -21.30
C ALA A 180 -1.08 -19.05 -22.66
N LYS A 181 -2.11 -19.72 -23.21
CA LYS A 181 -2.78 -19.32 -24.46
C LYS A 181 -3.38 -17.92 -24.35
N ARG A 182 -4.16 -17.64 -23.31
CA ARG A 182 -4.76 -16.30 -23.10
C ARG A 182 -3.70 -15.20 -22.97
N ALA A 183 -2.59 -15.48 -22.31
CA ALA A 183 -1.49 -14.53 -22.18
C ALA A 183 -0.77 -14.29 -23.52
N ALA A 184 -0.51 -15.36 -24.27
CA ALA A 184 0.09 -15.31 -25.59
C ALA A 184 -0.79 -14.52 -26.58
N ASP A 185 -2.11 -14.76 -26.61
CA ASP A 185 -3.06 -14.04 -27.45
C ASP A 185 -3.07 -12.54 -27.12
N LYS A 186 -3.13 -12.17 -25.83
CA LYS A 186 -3.05 -10.77 -25.41
C LYS A 186 -1.74 -10.10 -25.84
N ALA A 187 -0.61 -10.80 -25.69
CA ALA A 187 0.68 -10.28 -26.12
C ALA A 187 0.75 -10.12 -27.65
N LYS A 188 0.18 -11.07 -28.40
CA LYS A 188 0.07 -11.03 -29.86
C LYS A 188 -0.78 -9.85 -30.34
N GLU A 189 -1.92 -9.61 -29.71
CA GLU A 189 -2.76 -8.44 -30.02
C GLU A 189 -2.06 -7.12 -29.67
N ALA A 190 -1.31 -7.06 -28.57
CA ALA A 190 -0.60 -5.84 -28.18
C ALA A 190 0.52 -5.43 -29.16
N ILE A 191 1.06 -6.37 -29.95
CA ILE A 191 2.11 -6.09 -30.95
C ILE A 191 1.59 -5.94 -32.38
N LYS A 192 0.35 -6.34 -32.66
CA LYS A 192 -0.35 -6.02 -33.91
C LYS A 192 -0.72 -4.53 -33.87
N ARG A 193 0.27 -3.69 -34.15
CA ARG A 193 0.07 -2.25 -34.42
C ARG A 193 -0.56 -2.04 -35.78
#